data_AF-A0ABD1D9R4-F1
#
_entry.id   AF-A0ABD1D9R4-F1
#
_cell.length_a   1.000
_cell.length_b   1.000
_cell.length_c   1.000
_cell.angle_alpha   90.00
_cell.angle_beta   90.00
_cell.angle_gamma   90.00
#
_symmetry.space_group_name_H-M   'P 1'
#
loop_
_entity.id
_entity.type
_entity.pdbx_description
1 polymer ?
#
loop_
_entity_poly.entity_id
_entity_poly.type
_entity_poly.pdbx_seq_one_letter_code
_entity_poly.pdbx_strand_id
1 'polypeptide(L)'
;MSVNEPPAECWLLVQDEDTDEHETGTIISAHCDCTAGAGETCTHVAAVLYALSFAREICLGKQIAVTELPAYWTAPGGSANQNMFVPIEQ
;
A
#
# COMPACT_ATOMS: atom_id res chain seq x y z
N MET A 1 2.91 -20.74 -22.31
CA MET A 1 3.37 -20.82 -20.92
C MET A 1 3.57 -22.27 -20.53
N SER A 2 4.68 -22.82 -21.00
CA SER A 2 5.24 -24.03 -20.43
C SER A 2 5.96 -23.67 -19.13
N VAL A 3 6.01 -24.59 -18.16
CA VAL A 3 6.76 -24.37 -16.90
C VAL A 3 8.27 -24.18 -17.17
N ASN A 4 8.77 -24.68 -18.29
CA ASN A 4 10.18 -24.58 -18.68
C ASN A 4 10.51 -23.29 -19.47
N GLU A 5 9.52 -22.45 -19.72
CA GLU A 5 9.69 -21.19 -20.43
C GLU A 5 10.29 -20.15 -19.47
N PRO A 6 11.23 -19.30 -19.92
CA PRO A 6 11.79 -18.28 -19.04
C PRO A 6 10.68 -17.35 -18.52
N PRO A 7 10.84 -16.76 -17.31
CA PRO A 7 9.90 -15.76 -16.81
C PRO A 7 9.77 -14.61 -17.80
N ALA A 8 8.53 -14.12 -17.97
CA ALA A 8 8.27 -12.95 -18.80
C ALA A 8 8.98 -11.72 -18.22
N GLU A 9 9.62 -10.94 -19.08
CA GLU A 9 10.31 -9.72 -18.67
C GLU A 9 9.31 -8.56 -18.58
N CYS A 10 9.23 -7.93 -17.39
CA CYS A 10 8.42 -6.76 -17.14
C CYS A 10 9.30 -5.50 -17.02
N TRP A 11 8.94 -4.46 -17.76
CA TRP A 11 9.68 -3.21 -17.85
C TRP A 11 8.76 -2.06 -17.43
N LEU A 12 9.31 -1.10 -16.68
CA LEU A 12 8.59 0.09 -16.22
C LEU A 12 9.36 1.33 -16.65
N LEU A 13 8.64 2.35 -17.11
CA LEU A 13 9.17 3.67 -17.38
C LEU A 13 8.73 4.60 -16.25
N VAL A 14 9.71 5.13 -15.52
CA VAL A 14 9.50 6.10 -14.44
C VAL A 14 10.07 7.43 -14.90
N GLN A 15 9.24 8.46 -14.90
CA GLN A 15 9.68 9.82 -15.08
C GLN A 15 10.13 10.37 -13.73
N ASP A 16 11.35 10.90 -13.71
CA ASP A 16 11.83 11.67 -12.58
C ASP A 16 11.20 13.07 -12.65
N GLU A 17 10.67 13.53 -11.52
CA GLU A 17 10.18 14.91 -11.38
C GLU A 17 11.35 15.67 -10.76
N ASP A 18 12.11 16.42 -11.59
CA ASP A 18 13.25 17.25 -11.17
C ASP A 18 12.78 18.41 -10.28
N THR A 19 12.39 18.15 -9.03
CA THR A 19 12.09 19.17 -8.02
C THR A 19 12.32 18.65 -6.60
N ASP A 20 13.31 19.24 -5.92
CA ASP A 20 13.60 19.21 -4.48
C ASP A 20 13.21 17.95 -3.68
N GLU A 21 14.22 17.11 -3.39
CA GLU A 21 14.41 16.21 -2.22
C GLU A 21 13.28 15.26 -1.76
N HIS A 22 12.06 15.34 -2.28
CA HIS A 22 10.86 14.75 -1.69
C HIS A 22 9.75 14.39 -2.71
N GLU A 23 10.02 14.44 -4.02
CA GLU A 23 9.03 14.08 -5.03
C GLU A 23 9.20 12.63 -5.50
N THR A 24 8.13 11.85 -5.40
CA THR A 24 8.08 10.47 -5.89
C THR A 24 7.93 10.49 -7.41
N GLY A 25 8.83 9.84 -8.14
CA GLY A 25 8.74 9.72 -9.60
C GLY A 25 7.43 9.08 -10.08
N THR A 26 6.95 9.52 -11.24
CA THR A 26 5.67 9.10 -11.82
C THR A 26 5.88 7.95 -12.80
N ILE A 27 5.09 6.87 -12.67
CA ILE A 27 5.12 5.75 -13.62
C ILE A 27 4.35 6.16 -14.88
N ILE A 28 5.05 6.25 -16.01
CA ILE A 28 4.49 6.68 -17.30
C ILE A 28 4.00 5.49 -18.13
N SER A 29 4.70 4.36 -18.05
CA SER A 29 4.35 3.18 -18.82
C SER A 29 4.88 1.91 -18.18
N ALA A 30 4.24 0.80 -18.53
CA ALA A 30 4.61 -0.53 -18.09
C ALA A 30 4.31 -1.53 -19.21
N HIS A 31 5.24 -2.45 -19.45
CA HIS A 31 5.09 -3.46 -20.50
C HIS A 31 5.64 -4.80 -20.03
N CYS A 32 5.12 -5.87 -20.62
CA CYS A 32 5.59 -7.22 -20.42
C CYS A 32 5.61 -7.93 -21.77
N ASP A 33 6.64 -8.70 -22.04
CA ASP A 33 6.83 -9.47 -23.27
C ASP A 33 5.89 -10.69 -23.41
N CYS A 34 5.01 -10.94 -22.43
CA CYS A 34 4.03 -12.00 -22.53
C CYS A 34 2.98 -11.72 -23.62
N THR A 35 2.32 -12.77 -24.12
CA THR A 35 1.33 -12.67 -25.20
C THR A 35 0.20 -11.67 -24.93
N ALA A 36 -0.24 -11.56 -23.67
CA ALA A 36 -1.24 -10.57 -23.27
C ALA A 36 -0.66 -9.14 -23.27
N GLY A 37 0.60 -8.98 -22.85
CA GLY A 37 1.31 -7.71 -22.77
C GLY A 37 1.57 -7.05 -24.13
N ALA A 38 1.59 -7.85 -25.21
CA ALA A 38 1.70 -7.37 -26.57
C ALA A 38 0.43 -6.67 -27.09
N GLY A 39 -0.74 -6.97 -26.52
CA GLY A 39 -2.03 -6.39 -26.93
C GLY A 39 -2.55 -5.31 -25.98
N GLU A 40 -2.34 -5.49 -24.68
CA GLU A 40 -2.83 -4.60 -23.62
C GLU A 40 -2.01 -4.79 -22.32
N THR A 41 -2.39 -4.09 -21.25
CA THR A 41 -1.76 -4.27 -19.94
C THR A 41 -2.09 -5.65 -19.35
N CYS A 42 -1.09 -6.53 -19.27
CA CYS A 42 -1.26 -7.86 -18.71
C CYS A 42 -1.29 -7.89 -17.17
N THR A 43 -1.70 -9.03 -16.60
CA THR A 43 -1.71 -9.25 -15.14
C THR A 43 -0.32 -9.28 -14.51
N HIS A 44 0.74 -9.65 -15.24
CA HIS A 44 2.12 -9.57 -14.73
C HIS A 44 2.51 -8.13 -14.40
N VAL A 45 2.18 -7.19 -15.30
CA VAL A 45 2.40 -5.75 -15.07
C VAL A 45 1.64 -5.29 -13.82
N ALA A 46 0.37 -5.66 -13.68
CA ALA A 46 -0.43 -5.31 -12.51
C ALA A 46 0.19 -5.87 -11.20
N ALA A 47 0.67 -7.12 -11.22
CA ALA A 47 1.32 -7.73 -10.06
C ALA A 47 2.63 -7.02 -9.67
N VAL A 48 3.45 -6.61 -10.65
CA VAL A 48 4.67 -5.85 -10.41
C VAL A 48 4.35 -4.48 -9.80
N LEU A 49 3.38 -3.76 -10.37
CA LEU A 49 2.95 -2.46 -9.84
C LEU A 49 2.39 -2.57 -8.41
N TYR A 50 1.62 -3.61 -8.13
CA TYR A 50 1.11 -3.89 -6.79
C TYR A 50 2.23 -4.22 -5.78
N ALA A 51 3.23 -5.00 -6.21
CA ALA A 51 4.39 -5.29 -5.36
C ALA A 51 5.19 -4.01 -5.04
N LEU A 52 5.34 -3.10 -6.02
CA LEU A 52 6.00 -1.81 -5.82
C LEU A 52 5.20 -0.89 -4.89
N SER A 53 3.88 -0.81 -5.05
CA SER A 53 3.05 0.00 -4.15
C SER A 53 3.13 -0.50 -2.71
N PHE A 54 3.07 -1.83 -2.53
CA PHE A 54 3.23 -2.45 -1.23
C PHE A 54 4.62 -2.20 -0.62
N ALA A 55 5.68 -2.34 -1.42
CA ALA A 55 7.04 -2.05 -0.97
C ALA A 55 7.19 -0.58 -0.55
N ARG A 56 6.59 0.36 -1.29
CA ARG A 56 6.56 1.79 -0.92
C ARG A 56 5.86 2.00 0.42
N GLU A 57 4.68 1.43 0.60
CA GLU A 57 3.90 1.59 1.84
C GLU A 57 4.64 1.05 3.06
N ILE A 58 5.29 -0.11 2.93
CA ILE A 58 6.05 -0.70 4.03
C ILE A 58 7.36 0.03 4.30
N CYS A 59 8.12 0.35 3.26
CA CYS A 59 9.49 0.83 3.40
C CYS A 59 9.60 2.36 3.58
N LEU A 60 8.67 3.13 3.01
CA LEU A 60 8.82 4.60 2.89
C LEU A 60 7.70 5.39 3.59
N GLY A 61 6.54 4.79 3.84
CA GLY A 61 5.40 5.56 4.33
C GLY A 61 4.33 4.71 5.00
N LYS A 62 4.69 4.07 6.11
CA LYS A 62 3.73 3.29 6.89
C LYS A 62 2.71 4.23 7.54
N GLN A 63 1.58 4.43 6.88
CA GLN A 63 0.41 5.06 7.49
C GLN A 63 -0.19 4.05 8.46
N ILE A 64 -0.14 4.36 9.76
CA ILE A 64 -0.68 3.48 10.80
C ILE A 64 -2.20 3.43 10.64
N ALA A 65 -2.75 2.25 10.36
CA ALA A 65 -4.20 2.10 10.27
C ALA A 65 -4.83 2.35 11.65
N VAL A 66 -6.05 2.89 11.70
CA VAL A 66 -6.76 3.14 12.97
C VAL A 66 -6.96 1.86 13.81
N THR A 67 -6.87 0.69 13.17
CA THR A 67 -6.92 -0.64 13.80
C THR A 67 -5.55 -1.14 14.31
N GLU A 68 -4.44 -0.55 13.86
CA GLU A 68 -3.09 -0.82 14.38
C GLU A 68 -2.80 0.01 15.65
N LEU A 69 -3.61 1.03 15.94
CA LEU A 69 -3.55 1.77 17.20
C LEU A 69 -4.36 1.05 18.29
N PRO A 70 -3.92 1.08 19.55
CA PRO A 70 -4.74 0.62 20.67
C PRO A 70 -6.10 1.34 20.66
N ALA A 71 -7.18 0.59 20.87
CA ALA A 71 -8.51 1.17 20.96
C ALA A 71 -8.53 2.24 22.07
N TYR A 72 -8.83 3.49 21.71
CA TYR A 72 -8.94 4.60 22.68
C TYR A 72 -10.14 4.43 23.62
N TRP A 73 -11.09 3.55 23.27
CA TRP A 73 -12.14 3.07 24.15
C TRP A 73 -11.57 1.96 25.02
N THR A 74 -10.64 2.31 25.90
CA THR A 74 -10.24 1.41 26.98
C THR A 74 -11.47 1.12 27.84
N ALA A 75 -11.61 -0.12 28.32
CA ALA A 75 -12.62 -0.42 29.33
C ALA A 75 -12.51 0.63 30.44
N PRO A 76 -13.61 1.28 30.82
CA PRO A 76 -13.57 2.29 31.87
C PRO A 76 -12.99 1.63 33.13
N GLY A 77 -12.11 2.34 33.85
CA GLY A 77 -11.36 1.78 34.98
C GLY A 77 -12.21 1.33 36.18
N GLY A 78 -13.55 1.44 36.09
CA GLY A 78 -14.49 1.04 37.12
C GLY A 78 -14.93 -0.42 36.98
N SER A 79 -15.24 -1.04 38.12
CA SER A 79 -15.93 -2.32 38.14
C SER A 79 -17.37 -2.15 37.67
N ALA A 80 -17.96 -3.16 37.02
CA ALA A 80 -19.38 -3.16 36.63
C ALA A 80 -20.36 -2.92 37.80
N ASN A 81 -19.88 -3.05 39.05
CA ASN A 81 -20.65 -2.80 40.27
C ASN A 81 -20.58 -1.34 40.76
N GLN A 82 -19.86 -0.44 40.07
CA GLN A 82 -19.74 0.97 40.45
C GLN A 82 -20.49 1.85 39.46
N ASN A 83 -21.23 2.83 39.98
CA ASN A 83 -21.85 3.86 39.16
C ASN A 83 -20.77 4.80 38.62
N MET A 84 -20.49 4.73 37.31
CA MET A 84 -19.45 5.52 36.64
C MET A 84 -19.96 6.86 36.08
N PHE A 85 -21.22 7.21 36.33
CA PHE A 85 -21.76 8.49 35.89
C PHE A 85 -21.37 9.59 36.90
N VAL A 86 -20.41 10.43 36.52
CA VAL A 86 -20.05 11.63 37.28
C VAL A 86 -20.80 12.83 36.68
N PRO A 87 -21.53 13.63 37.48
CA PRO A 87 -22.15 14.85 37.01
C PRO A 87 -21.06 15.86 36.57
N ILE A 88 -21.29 16.47 35.42
CA ILE A 88 -20.39 17.51 34.88
C ILE A 88 -20.72 18.80 35.64
N GLU A 89 -19.79 19.32 36.44
CA GLU A 89 -19.92 20.65 37.04
C GLU A 89 -19.88 21.69 35.90
N GLN A 90 -20.94 22.48 35.78
CA GLN A 90 -21.07 23.58 34.81
C GLN A 90 -20.63 24.91 35.43
#